data_AF-Q0UBY2-F1
#
_entry.id   AF-Q0UBY2-F1
#
_cell.length_a   1.000
_cell.length_b   1.000
_cell.length_c   1.000
_cell.angle_alpha   90.00
_cell.angle_beta   90.00
_cell.angle_gamma   90.00
#
_symmetry.space_group_name_H-M   'P 1'
#
loop_
_entity.id
_entity.type
_entity.pdbx_description
1 polymer ?
#
loop_
_entity_poly.entity_id
_entity_poly.type
_entity_poly.pdbx_seq_one_letter_code
_entity_poly.pdbx_strand_id
1 'polypeptide(L)'
;MVPQSAYGGPTALAYSKYASPSAKRAQPASFPAAVSSTKSAPANDTIATREQIAASHDESAIDVANHNSDAQLAIAQGNALKEEVERHAAKFSRTVSAAVTNTRQLLELIREAVQKEDPNALKSVDDLWTELEQLFEAAQGTKEALPHFLEKQRNNMALYHASVMNETYRDSQDELKMQHKKVNLQHDLILEHQQAFQDYKAQTVFKLKELDDLQERVSRLTLEKGNFREEIDKYAKMLEHEQSTKAEDFKKVDALQGQLESLVDSKKQLLAEVDGLQKTIGDLKEKMHSAEQQLTDRFTTELKEKTDLLAKETAKVTNLNSMISNLRTQESNVKMEMNKLSAESKLINDKYNHMASEHSQAFSKGHEQNKKIETLTVDAERLRKEGDEMKSRMAKLSELEAQYKSLFKEKAGLLETVGKLTDKVSVAENNCAKANKELSSLTDKLQRMQADNEAQKNENSKLLAKQETIQAEKKEAALSMQGASDLKQENDKLKVLVGQLKADQAAPPVGGAPAFGTDTGHLIKIKDLEIQKEKLEKALEEWTQLAQRSYKEYKEMLPTYKQAEQHRFAAEDAENQIKTLRQDLASARASRSNGTSSGGDAAYWKNKYDGLLANIGN
;
A
#
# COMPACT_ATOMS: atom_id res chain seq x y z
N MET A 1 -14.57 9.06 -54.91
CA MET A 1 -14.41 9.22 -56.39
C MET A 1 -15.45 8.32 -57.07
N VAL A 2 -16.07 8.78 -58.17
CA VAL A 2 -16.40 8.03 -59.41
C VAL A 2 -16.87 6.55 -59.30
N PRO A 3 -17.99 6.10 -59.95
CA PRO A 3 -19.12 6.86 -60.53
C PRO A 3 -20.53 6.20 -60.40
N GLN A 4 -21.54 6.92 -60.94
CA GLN A 4 -22.73 6.46 -61.68
C GLN A 4 -23.39 5.08 -61.42
N SER A 5 -24.70 5.14 -61.20
CA SER A 5 -25.67 4.37 -62.01
C SER A 5 -26.98 5.16 -62.12
N ALA A 6 -27.40 5.46 -63.36
CA ALA A 6 -28.68 6.10 -63.64
C ALA A 6 -29.67 5.04 -64.15
N TYR A 7 -30.90 5.08 -63.66
CA TYR A 7 -32.00 4.22 -64.11
C TYR A 7 -33.18 5.10 -64.56
N GLY A 8 -33.93 4.66 -65.57
CA GLY A 8 -34.96 5.49 -66.21
C GLY A 8 -36.17 4.70 -66.70
N GLY A 9 -37.29 5.41 -66.87
CA GLY A 9 -38.60 4.83 -67.18
C GLY A 9 -39.35 4.33 -65.93
N PRO A 10 -40.67 4.08 -66.03
CA PRO A 10 -41.43 3.92 -67.27
C PRO A 10 -42.11 5.20 -67.80
N THR A 11 -42.31 5.24 -69.11
CA THR A 11 -42.99 6.31 -69.84
C THR A 11 -44.51 6.10 -69.85
N ALA A 12 -45.27 6.92 -69.11
CA ALA A 12 -46.73 6.96 -69.17
C ALA A 12 -47.28 8.32 -68.69
N LEU A 13 -48.57 8.56 -68.91
CA LEU A 13 -49.34 9.72 -68.40
C LEU A 13 -48.94 11.11 -68.95
N ALA A 14 -48.87 11.22 -70.27
CA ALA A 14 -49.59 12.34 -70.88
C ALA A 14 -51.09 12.27 -70.50
N TYR A 15 -51.79 13.41 -70.49
CA TYR A 15 -53.17 13.58 -69.97
C TYR A 15 -53.31 13.60 -68.43
N SER A 16 -52.93 14.73 -67.82
CA SER A 16 -53.49 15.17 -66.52
C SER A 16 -54.11 16.57 -66.67
N LYS A 17 -55.21 16.84 -65.96
CA LYS A 17 -56.09 18.01 -66.19
C LYS A 17 -55.90 19.19 -65.21
N TYR A 18 -54.81 19.21 -64.44
CA TYR A 18 -54.59 20.19 -63.36
C TYR A 18 -53.31 21.02 -63.53
N ALA A 19 -53.32 21.90 -64.53
CA ALA A 19 -52.41 23.05 -64.62
C ALA A 19 -53.24 24.35 -64.50
N SER A 20 -52.67 25.37 -63.86
CA SER A 20 -53.37 26.62 -63.50
C SER A 20 -53.48 27.63 -64.67
N PRO A 21 -54.44 28.58 -64.62
CA PRO A 21 -54.86 29.30 -65.82
C PRO A 21 -54.06 30.58 -66.11
N SER A 22 -53.66 30.78 -67.37
CA SER A 22 -53.25 32.07 -67.93
C SER A 22 -53.30 32.11 -69.46
N ALA A 23 -53.57 33.29 -70.01
CA ALA A 23 -53.32 33.75 -71.39
C ALA A 23 -54.24 33.30 -72.56
N LYS A 24 -54.67 34.32 -73.33
CA LYS A 24 -55.00 34.37 -74.78
C LYS A 24 -56.29 33.70 -75.32
N ARG A 25 -57.38 34.47 -75.25
CA ARG A 25 -57.98 35.18 -76.42
C ARG A 25 -58.04 34.42 -77.77
N ALA A 26 -59.21 33.82 -78.09
CA ALA A 26 -59.72 33.69 -79.47
C ALA A 26 -61.24 33.43 -79.53
N GLN A 27 -61.96 34.21 -80.34
CA GLN A 27 -63.16 33.78 -81.09
C GLN A 27 -62.68 33.38 -82.52
N PRO A 28 -63.48 32.77 -83.45
CA PRO A 28 -64.95 32.70 -83.48
C PRO A 28 -65.60 31.38 -84.00
N ALA A 29 -66.94 31.43 -84.11
CA ALA A 29 -67.77 30.89 -85.21
C ALA A 29 -68.26 29.41 -85.26
N SER A 30 -69.38 29.29 -86.02
CA SER A 30 -69.96 28.12 -86.72
C SER A 30 -70.97 27.17 -86.03
N PHE A 31 -72.23 27.34 -86.46
CA PHE A 31 -73.23 26.28 -86.75
C PHE A 31 -72.68 25.29 -87.81
N PRO A 32 -73.16 24.02 -87.94
CA PRO A 32 -74.53 23.68 -88.36
C PRO A 32 -75.15 22.42 -87.72
N ALA A 33 -76.27 21.94 -88.28
CA ALA A 33 -77.16 20.91 -87.71
C ALA A 33 -77.25 19.61 -88.53
N ALA A 34 -77.56 18.50 -87.85
CA ALA A 34 -78.26 17.29 -88.33
C ALA A 34 -78.86 16.60 -87.07
N VAL A 35 -80.12 16.14 -86.97
CA VAL A 35 -81.11 15.51 -87.87
C VAL A 35 -80.93 13.99 -87.99
N SER A 36 -82.05 13.26 -87.75
CA SER A 36 -82.32 11.81 -87.91
C SER A 36 -82.39 11.00 -86.59
N SER A 37 -83.25 9.98 -86.44
CA SER A 37 -84.51 9.63 -87.15
C SER A 37 -85.20 8.43 -86.48
N THR A 38 -86.51 8.26 -86.67
CA THR A 38 -87.33 7.01 -86.75
C THR A 38 -88.66 7.11 -85.96
N LYS A 39 -89.74 6.38 -86.29
CA LYS A 39 -90.36 6.03 -87.60
C LYS A 39 -91.68 5.29 -87.33
N SER A 40 -92.84 5.92 -87.53
CA SER A 40 -94.11 5.21 -87.82
C SER A 40 -95.17 6.17 -88.36
N ALA A 41 -95.77 5.77 -89.47
CA ALA A 41 -96.89 6.39 -90.19
C ALA A 41 -97.75 5.21 -90.72
N PRO A 42 -98.88 5.39 -91.44
CA PRO A 42 -99.49 6.65 -91.89
C PRO A 42 -101.03 6.75 -91.71
N ALA A 43 -101.59 7.94 -91.93
CA ALA A 43 -102.80 8.15 -92.73
C ALA A 43 -102.97 9.64 -93.08
N ASN A 44 -103.57 9.91 -94.23
CA ASN A 44 -103.90 11.23 -94.80
C ASN A 44 -104.86 12.00 -93.84
N ASP A 45 -104.97 13.33 -93.83
CA ASP A 45 -104.98 14.26 -94.98
C ASP A 45 -104.14 15.54 -94.83
N THR A 46 -103.95 16.21 -95.96
CA THR A 46 -103.36 17.56 -96.12
C THR A 46 -103.93 18.16 -97.42
N ILE A 47 -103.72 19.46 -97.71
CA ILE A 47 -104.28 20.29 -98.82
C ILE A 47 -105.49 21.14 -98.34
N ALA A 48 -105.56 22.45 -98.59
CA ALA A 48 -104.51 23.41 -98.96
C ALA A 48 -104.96 24.86 -98.68
N THR A 49 -104.01 25.78 -98.58
CA THR A 49 -104.22 27.23 -98.72
C THR A 49 -103.98 27.68 -100.15
N ARG A 50 -104.85 28.53 -100.71
CA ARG A 50 -104.43 29.60 -101.63
C ARG A 50 -105.47 30.70 -101.85
N GLU A 51 -104.98 31.92 -102.02
CA GLU A 51 -105.68 33.01 -102.70
C GLU A 51 -105.76 32.67 -104.20
N GLN A 52 -106.95 32.35 -104.75
CA GLN A 52 -107.09 32.24 -106.22
C GLN A 52 -108.52 32.32 -106.81
N ILE A 53 -109.45 33.06 -106.18
CA ILE A 53 -110.73 33.43 -106.83
C ILE A 53 -110.91 34.96 -106.77
N ALA A 54 -110.31 35.64 -107.75
CA ALA A 54 -110.63 37.01 -108.14
C ALA A 54 -110.47 37.12 -109.67
N ALA A 55 -111.41 37.81 -110.32
CA ALA A 55 -111.45 38.08 -111.77
C ALA A 55 -111.39 36.86 -112.72
N SER A 56 -112.57 36.32 -113.09
CA SER A 56 -113.00 36.17 -114.51
C SER A 56 -114.27 35.32 -114.67
N HIS A 57 -115.42 35.96 -114.90
CA HIS A 57 -115.96 35.99 -116.26
C HIS A 57 -117.00 37.11 -116.42
N ASP A 58 -116.95 37.75 -117.57
CA ASP A 58 -117.96 38.67 -118.08
C ASP A 58 -118.70 37.93 -119.20
N GLU A 59 -120.04 37.81 -119.11
CA GLU A 59 -120.92 37.51 -120.26
C GLU A 59 -122.40 37.72 -119.92
N SER A 60 -123.08 38.52 -120.74
CA SER A 60 -124.44 39.03 -120.50
C SER A 60 -125.53 38.15 -121.12
N ALA A 61 -126.05 37.15 -120.38
CA ALA A 61 -127.23 36.38 -120.84
C ALA A 61 -128.08 35.64 -119.78
N ILE A 62 -127.79 35.69 -118.46
CA ILE A 62 -128.42 34.78 -117.47
C ILE A 62 -129.14 35.53 -116.32
N ASP A 63 -130.00 36.49 -116.67
CA ASP A 63 -130.78 37.29 -115.71
C ASP A 63 -132.20 36.70 -115.45
N VAL A 64 -132.31 35.36 -115.47
CA VAL A 64 -133.59 34.61 -115.39
C VAL A 64 -133.51 33.38 -114.47
N ALA A 65 -132.31 32.95 -114.06
CA ALA A 65 -132.09 31.65 -113.40
C ALA A 65 -132.27 31.63 -111.88
N ASN A 66 -132.17 32.78 -111.20
CA ASN A 66 -132.19 32.88 -109.73
C ASN A 66 -133.51 33.46 -109.19
N HIS A 67 -134.64 32.99 -109.71
CA HIS A 67 -135.97 33.33 -109.20
C HIS A 67 -136.80 32.07 -108.98
N ASN A 68 -137.52 32.01 -107.85
CA ASN A 68 -138.46 30.94 -107.51
C ASN A 68 -139.40 30.58 -108.68
N SER A 69 -139.85 29.33 -108.75
CA SER A 69 -140.77 28.84 -109.78
C SER A 69 -142.03 29.70 -109.88
N ASP A 70 -142.52 30.21 -108.76
CA ASP A 70 -143.74 31.02 -108.70
C ASP A 70 -143.52 32.46 -109.18
N ALA A 71 -142.29 32.97 -109.02
CA ALA A 71 -141.88 34.27 -109.58
C ALA A 71 -141.63 34.17 -111.09
N GLN A 72 -140.98 33.10 -111.57
CA GLN A 72 -140.88 32.79 -113.00
C GLN A 72 -142.27 32.59 -113.61
N LEU A 73 -143.18 31.90 -112.92
CA LEU A 73 -144.57 31.72 -113.34
C LEU A 73 -145.32 33.07 -113.40
N ALA A 74 -145.13 33.95 -112.42
CA ALA A 74 -145.74 35.29 -112.43
C ALA A 74 -145.22 36.17 -113.59
N ILE A 75 -143.93 36.08 -113.92
CA ILE A 75 -143.33 36.75 -115.09
C ILE A 75 -143.90 36.17 -116.39
N ALA A 76 -143.99 34.85 -116.51
CA ALA A 76 -144.56 34.18 -117.68
C ALA A 76 -146.06 34.51 -117.87
N GLN A 77 -146.84 34.50 -116.79
CA GLN A 77 -148.24 34.93 -116.82
C GLN A 77 -148.38 36.42 -117.15
N GLY A 78 -147.52 37.29 -116.62
CA GLY A 78 -147.50 38.71 -116.96
C GLY A 78 -147.25 38.97 -118.45
N ASN A 79 -146.32 38.23 -119.06
CA ASN A 79 -146.05 38.29 -120.50
C ASN A 79 -147.23 37.77 -121.33
N ALA A 80 -147.83 36.65 -120.94
CA ALA A 80 -149.04 36.12 -121.61
C ALA A 80 -150.24 37.08 -121.50
N LEU A 81 -150.39 37.73 -120.34
CA LEU A 81 -151.43 38.75 -120.10
C LEU A 81 -151.21 39.99 -120.98
N LYS A 82 -149.96 40.39 -121.21
CA LYS A 82 -149.61 41.48 -122.13
C LYS A 82 -150.02 41.17 -123.58
N GLU A 83 -149.73 39.97 -124.07
CA GLU A 83 -150.23 39.53 -125.39
C GLU A 83 -151.77 39.52 -125.46
N GLU A 84 -152.45 39.09 -124.39
CA GLU A 84 -153.91 39.07 -124.32
C GLU A 84 -154.49 40.49 -124.48
N VAL A 85 -153.89 41.49 -123.82
CA VAL A 85 -154.24 42.91 -124.00
C VAL A 85 -153.99 43.41 -125.41
N GLU A 86 -152.78 43.22 -125.97
CA GLU A 86 -152.43 43.70 -127.31
C GLU A 86 -153.37 43.09 -128.37
N ARG A 87 -153.70 41.80 -128.23
CA ARG A 87 -154.62 41.05 -129.09
C ARG A 87 -156.07 41.52 -129.00
N HIS A 88 -156.55 41.90 -127.80
CA HIS A 88 -157.89 42.48 -127.62
C HIS A 88 -157.98 43.94 -128.09
N ALA A 89 -156.97 44.77 -127.79
CA ALA A 89 -156.90 46.16 -128.23
C ALA A 89 -156.85 46.26 -129.77
N ALA A 90 -156.05 45.41 -130.42
CA ALA A 90 -155.98 45.35 -131.89
C ALA A 90 -157.30 44.92 -132.54
N LYS A 91 -158.06 43.99 -131.93
CA LYS A 91 -159.41 43.62 -132.38
C LYS A 91 -160.37 44.81 -132.26
N PHE A 92 -160.49 45.41 -131.08
CA PHE A 92 -161.41 46.53 -130.82
C PHE A 92 -161.13 47.71 -131.75
N SER A 93 -159.86 48.10 -131.89
CA SER A 93 -159.43 49.19 -132.79
C SER A 93 -159.82 48.92 -134.25
N ARG A 94 -159.67 47.68 -134.74
CA ARG A 94 -160.12 47.30 -136.10
C ARG A 94 -161.63 47.37 -136.26
N THR A 95 -162.40 46.75 -135.36
CA THR A 95 -163.87 46.70 -135.49
C THR A 95 -164.50 48.09 -135.45
N VAL A 96 -164.07 48.94 -134.50
CA VAL A 96 -164.57 50.31 -134.40
C VAL A 96 -164.17 51.14 -135.63
N SER A 97 -162.93 51.00 -136.11
CA SER A 97 -162.45 51.75 -137.29
C SER A 97 -163.15 51.32 -138.59
N ALA A 98 -163.50 50.04 -138.73
CA ALA A 98 -164.29 49.53 -139.86
C ALA A 98 -165.72 50.10 -139.82
N ALA A 99 -166.44 49.92 -138.72
CA ALA A 99 -167.82 50.40 -138.56
C ALA A 99 -167.94 51.93 -138.69
N VAL A 100 -166.98 52.71 -138.16
CA VAL A 100 -166.96 54.18 -138.34
C VAL A 100 -166.68 54.61 -139.79
N THR A 101 -166.00 53.78 -140.58
CA THR A 101 -165.76 54.05 -142.00
C THR A 101 -167.00 53.69 -142.85
N ASN A 102 -167.61 52.52 -142.60
CA ASN A 102 -168.81 52.08 -143.30
C ASN A 102 -170.03 52.97 -142.97
N THR A 103 -170.30 53.25 -141.69
CA THR A 103 -171.39 54.19 -141.32
C THR A 103 -171.23 55.59 -141.93
N ARG A 104 -170.00 56.06 -142.18
CA ARG A 104 -169.75 57.26 -142.99
C ARG A 104 -170.22 57.09 -144.43
N GLN A 105 -169.82 56.01 -145.11
CA GLN A 105 -170.25 55.73 -146.48
C GLN A 105 -171.76 55.54 -146.60
N LEU A 106 -172.40 54.89 -145.61
CA LEU A 106 -173.85 54.72 -145.54
C LEU A 106 -174.58 56.06 -145.32
N LEU A 107 -174.05 56.97 -144.48
CA LEU A 107 -174.57 58.34 -144.37
C LEU A 107 -174.40 59.14 -145.67
N GLU A 108 -173.30 58.94 -146.40
CA GLU A 108 -173.08 59.54 -147.72
C GLU A 108 -174.12 59.03 -148.75
N LEU A 109 -174.41 57.72 -148.76
CA LEU A 109 -175.43 57.09 -149.60
C LEU A 109 -176.86 57.53 -149.24
N ILE A 110 -177.19 57.66 -147.95
CA ILE A 110 -178.46 58.25 -147.49
C ILE A 110 -178.60 59.69 -148.02
N ARG A 111 -177.50 60.46 -148.01
CA ARG A 111 -177.49 61.85 -148.49
C ARG A 111 -177.69 61.97 -150.00
N GLU A 112 -177.14 61.04 -150.81
CA GLU A 112 -177.44 60.97 -152.24
C GLU A 112 -178.88 60.49 -152.51
N ALA A 113 -179.36 59.49 -151.78
CA ALA A 113 -180.72 58.96 -151.93
C ALA A 113 -181.80 60.01 -151.64
N VAL A 114 -181.59 60.89 -150.65
CA VAL A 114 -182.50 62.00 -150.33
C VAL A 114 -182.52 63.11 -151.40
N GLN A 115 -181.57 63.13 -152.35
CA GLN A 115 -181.53 64.11 -153.45
C GLN A 115 -182.21 63.65 -154.75
N LYS A 116 -182.79 62.44 -154.80
CA LYS A 116 -183.58 61.94 -155.93
C LYS A 116 -184.86 61.29 -155.41
N GLU A 117 -186.00 61.62 -155.99
CA GLU A 117 -187.29 61.02 -155.61
C GLU A 117 -187.35 59.55 -156.07
N ASP A 118 -186.89 58.62 -155.22
CA ASP A 118 -186.94 57.19 -155.46
C ASP A 118 -187.20 56.41 -154.15
N PRO A 119 -188.12 55.42 -154.09
CA PRO A 119 -188.50 54.75 -152.84
C PRO A 119 -187.42 53.91 -152.14
N ASN A 120 -186.22 53.75 -152.72
CA ASN A 120 -185.15 52.93 -152.17
C ASN A 120 -184.50 53.49 -150.89
N ALA A 121 -184.76 54.76 -150.52
CA ALA A 121 -184.12 55.45 -149.40
C ALA A 121 -184.31 54.79 -148.01
N LEU A 122 -185.32 53.93 -147.81
CA LEU A 122 -185.52 53.22 -146.54
C LEU A 122 -184.37 52.25 -146.22
N LYS A 123 -183.84 51.54 -147.23
CA LYS A 123 -183.03 50.34 -147.00
C LYS A 123 -181.66 50.66 -146.39
N SER A 124 -181.06 51.77 -146.82
CA SER A 124 -179.78 52.28 -146.29
C SER A 124 -179.85 52.68 -144.81
N VAL A 125 -181.05 52.87 -144.24
CA VAL A 125 -181.25 53.20 -142.82
C VAL A 125 -181.23 51.93 -141.95
N ASP A 126 -181.84 50.85 -142.42
CA ASP A 126 -181.82 49.55 -141.73
C ASP A 126 -180.39 48.98 -141.67
N ASP A 127 -179.65 49.05 -142.79
CA ASP A 127 -178.24 48.63 -142.85
C ASP A 127 -177.37 49.41 -141.84
N LEU A 128 -177.61 50.72 -141.69
CA LEU A 128 -176.90 51.59 -140.74
C LEU A 128 -177.27 51.30 -139.27
N TRP A 129 -178.49 50.84 -138.99
CA TRP A 129 -178.88 50.39 -137.65
C TRP A 129 -178.11 49.13 -137.24
N THR A 130 -178.02 48.14 -138.14
CA THR A 130 -177.33 46.87 -137.83
C THR A 130 -175.82 47.02 -137.58
N GLU A 131 -175.12 47.96 -138.24
CA GLU A 131 -173.71 48.24 -137.87
C GLU A 131 -173.58 48.93 -136.51
N LEU A 132 -174.54 49.78 -136.14
CA LEU A 132 -174.59 50.43 -134.83
C LEU A 132 -174.74 49.41 -133.69
N GLU A 133 -175.57 48.38 -133.88
CA GLU A 133 -175.72 47.27 -132.93
C GLU A 133 -174.43 46.42 -132.80
N GLN A 134 -173.74 46.11 -133.91
CA GLN A 134 -172.44 45.42 -133.85
C GLN A 134 -171.37 46.23 -133.11
N LEU A 135 -171.35 47.56 -133.28
CA LEU A 135 -170.43 48.45 -132.56
C LEU A 135 -170.74 48.45 -131.05
N PHE A 136 -172.03 48.40 -130.69
CA PHE A 136 -172.47 48.29 -129.30
C PHE A 136 -172.09 46.94 -128.67
N GLU A 137 -172.24 45.84 -129.40
CA GLU A 137 -171.86 44.49 -128.94
C GLU A 137 -170.34 44.37 -128.71
N ALA A 138 -169.52 44.97 -129.58
CA ALA A 138 -168.07 45.08 -129.37
C ALA A 138 -167.67 45.92 -128.14
N ALA A 139 -168.44 46.97 -127.83
CA ALA A 139 -168.27 47.76 -126.61
C ALA A 139 -168.72 47.00 -125.34
N GLN A 140 -169.78 46.19 -125.43
CA GLN A 140 -170.25 45.32 -124.35
C GLN A 140 -169.19 44.26 -123.99
N GLY A 141 -168.66 43.54 -124.99
CA GLY A 141 -167.65 42.49 -124.75
C GLY A 141 -166.31 43.00 -124.20
N THR A 142 -165.93 44.25 -124.48
CA THR A 142 -164.74 44.87 -123.88
C THR A 142 -164.98 45.35 -122.44
N LYS A 143 -166.20 45.77 -122.11
CA LYS A 143 -166.63 46.11 -120.74
C LYS A 143 -166.60 44.90 -119.80
N GLU A 144 -166.96 43.72 -120.29
CA GLU A 144 -166.96 42.46 -119.49
C GLU A 144 -165.55 41.88 -119.29
N ALA A 145 -164.63 42.07 -120.23
CA ALA A 145 -163.26 41.57 -120.12
C ALA A 145 -162.38 42.34 -119.11
N LEU A 146 -162.60 43.65 -118.97
CA LEU A 146 -161.71 44.54 -118.21
C LEU A 146 -161.59 44.21 -116.70
N PRO A 147 -162.67 43.87 -115.95
CA PRO A 147 -162.55 43.48 -114.54
C PRO A 147 -161.72 42.22 -114.34
N HIS A 148 -161.89 41.20 -115.19
CA HIS A 148 -161.12 39.95 -115.11
C HIS A 148 -159.64 40.16 -115.43
N PHE A 149 -159.30 41.06 -116.36
CA PHE A 149 -157.92 41.45 -116.62
C PHE A 149 -157.26 42.08 -115.37
N LEU A 150 -157.94 43.04 -114.71
CA LEU A 150 -157.42 43.70 -113.51
C LEU A 150 -157.25 42.71 -112.33
N GLU A 151 -158.15 41.73 -112.20
CA GLU A 151 -158.02 40.69 -111.19
C GLU A 151 -156.88 39.71 -111.50
N LYS A 152 -156.68 39.28 -112.76
CA LYS A 152 -155.48 38.52 -113.18
C LYS A 152 -154.19 39.30 -112.84
N GLN A 153 -154.17 40.62 -113.08
CA GLN A 153 -153.00 41.45 -112.79
C GLN A 153 -152.73 41.57 -111.28
N ARG A 154 -153.77 41.82 -110.46
CA ARG A 154 -153.66 41.87 -108.99
C ARG A 154 -153.11 40.55 -108.44
N ASN A 155 -153.62 39.42 -108.93
CA ASN A 155 -153.24 38.11 -108.42
C ASN A 155 -151.78 37.76 -108.80
N ASN A 156 -151.29 38.17 -109.98
CA ASN A 156 -149.87 38.03 -110.34
C ASN A 156 -148.95 38.89 -109.47
N MET A 157 -149.31 40.16 -109.22
CA MET A 157 -148.54 41.02 -108.30
C MET A 157 -148.50 40.46 -106.88
N ALA A 158 -149.61 39.87 -106.41
CA ALA A 158 -149.67 39.22 -105.09
C ALA A 158 -148.74 37.99 -105.00
N LEU A 159 -148.71 37.14 -106.05
CA LEU A 159 -147.79 36.00 -106.13
C LEU A 159 -146.32 36.45 -106.10
N TYR A 160 -145.97 37.48 -106.90
CA TYR A 160 -144.62 38.02 -106.93
C TYR A 160 -144.17 38.55 -105.55
N HIS A 161 -145.00 39.39 -104.91
CA HIS A 161 -144.67 39.92 -103.57
C HIS A 161 -144.60 38.83 -102.49
N ALA A 162 -145.49 37.82 -102.54
CA ALA A 162 -145.45 36.70 -101.61
C ALA A 162 -144.19 35.82 -101.81
N SER A 163 -143.76 35.61 -103.05
CA SER A 163 -142.51 34.90 -103.36
C SER A 163 -141.30 35.64 -102.79
N VAL A 164 -141.14 36.92 -103.11
CA VAL A 164 -139.98 37.73 -102.67
C VAL A 164 -139.93 37.89 -101.14
N MET A 165 -141.09 37.98 -100.47
CA MET A 165 -141.15 37.96 -98.99
C MET A 165 -140.72 36.61 -98.39
N ASN A 166 -141.12 35.49 -99.00
CA ASN A 166 -140.70 34.16 -98.52
C ASN A 166 -139.22 33.87 -98.80
N GLU A 167 -138.68 34.39 -99.91
CA GLU A 167 -137.28 34.30 -100.31
C GLU A 167 -136.40 35.11 -99.35
N THR A 168 -136.69 36.40 -99.14
CA THR A 168 -135.98 37.23 -98.15
C THR A 168 -136.13 36.74 -96.71
N TYR A 169 -137.25 36.09 -96.35
CA TYR A 169 -137.39 35.42 -95.05
C TYR A 169 -136.50 34.18 -94.92
N ARG A 170 -136.36 33.37 -95.99
CA ARG A 170 -135.41 32.23 -96.02
C ARG A 170 -133.98 32.72 -95.89
N ASP A 171 -133.57 33.71 -96.69
CA ASP A 171 -132.22 34.27 -96.66
C ASP A 171 -131.89 34.82 -95.26
N SER A 172 -132.82 35.57 -94.66
CA SER A 172 -132.68 36.06 -93.27
C SER A 172 -132.55 34.92 -92.26
N GLN A 173 -133.30 33.82 -92.44
CA GLN A 173 -133.25 32.66 -91.56
C GLN A 173 -131.97 31.83 -91.74
N ASP A 174 -131.46 31.71 -92.96
CA ASP A 174 -130.23 30.97 -93.27
C ASP A 174 -128.97 31.79 -92.93
N GLU A 175 -128.99 33.12 -93.07
CA GLU A 175 -127.98 33.97 -92.44
C GLU A 175 -128.04 33.84 -90.91
N LEU A 176 -129.21 33.87 -90.27
CA LEU A 176 -129.30 33.69 -88.82
C LEU A 176 -128.73 32.33 -88.38
N LYS A 177 -128.99 31.24 -89.13
CA LYS A 177 -128.37 29.93 -88.92
C LYS A 177 -126.85 29.97 -89.13
N MET A 178 -126.36 30.70 -90.12
CA MET A 178 -124.92 30.92 -90.36
C MET A 178 -124.25 31.67 -89.21
N GLN A 179 -124.85 32.76 -88.72
CA GLN A 179 -124.32 33.52 -87.58
C GLN A 179 -124.37 32.67 -86.30
N HIS A 180 -125.43 31.88 -86.06
CA HIS A 180 -125.45 30.92 -84.93
C HIS A 180 -124.37 29.83 -85.06
N LYS A 181 -124.18 29.23 -86.23
CA LYS A 181 -123.08 28.28 -86.48
C LYS A 181 -121.72 28.91 -86.23
N LYS A 182 -121.51 30.15 -86.68
CA LYS A 182 -120.28 30.91 -86.47
C LYS A 182 -120.05 31.24 -85.00
N VAL A 183 -121.07 31.65 -84.25
CA VAL A 183 -120.99 31.89 -82.80
C VAL A 183 -120.68 30.60 -82.05
N ASN A 184 -121.29 29.47 -82.42
CA ASN A 184 -120.98 28.17 -81.84
C ASN A 184 -119.52 27.78 -82.12
N LEU A 185 -119.08 27.80 -83.39
CA LEU A 185 -117.68 27.51 -83.75
C LEU A 185 -116.68 28.44 -83.06
N GLN A 186 -117.02 29.71 -82.84
CA GLN A 186 -116.20 30.64 -82.06
C GLN A 186 -116.20 30.30 -80.57
N HIS A 187 -117.32 29.86 -80.01
CA HIS A 187 -117.42 29.40 -78.62
C HIS A 187 -116.63 28.10 -78.40
N ASP A 188 -116.79 27.12 -79.28
CA ASP A 188 -116.07 25.85 -79.28
C ASP A 188 -114.56 26.09 -79.38
N LEU A 189 -114.10 26.95 -80.30
CA LEU A 189 -112.69 27.33 -80.43
C LEU A 189 -112.16 28.09 -79.19
N ILE A 190 -113.00 28.91 -78.54
CA ILE A 190 -112.64 29.56 -77.27
C ILE A 190 -112.50 28.52 -76.14
N LEU A 191 -113.37 27.50 -76.09
CA LEU A 191 -113.28 26.41 -75.13
C LEU A 191 -112.05 25.53 -75.38
N GLU A 192 -111.75 25.18 -76.63
CA GLU A 192 -110.53 24.46 -77.01
C GLU A 192 -109.26 25.24 -76.65
N HIS A 193 -109.21 26.55 -76.93
CA HIS A 193 -108.10 27.41 -76.53
C HIS A 193 -107.98 27.55 -75.01
N GLN A 194 -109.10 27.63 -74.27
CA GLN A 194 -109.07 27.64 -72.81
C GLN A 194 -108.55 26.30 -72.26
N GLN A 195 -109.02 25.18 -72.78
CA GLN A 195 -108.56 23.84 -72.38
C GLN A 195 -107.07 23.66 -72.67
N ALA A 196 -106.63 23.95 -73.89
CA ALA A 196 -105.21 23.89 -74.28
C ALA A 196 -104.33 24.81 -73.43
N PHE A 197 -104.82 25.98 -73.00
CA PHE A 197 -104.10 26.86 -72.07
C PHE A 197 -104.03 26.29 -70.65
N GLN A 198 -105.10 25.65 -70.14
CA GLN A 198 -105.06 24.99 -68.84
C GLN A 198 -104.15 23.76 -68.86
N ASP A 199 -104.16 22.97 -69.93
CA ASP A 199 -103.27 21.81 -70.11
C ASP A 199 -101.81 22.23 -70.24
N TYR A 200 -101.53 23.28 -71.03
CA TYR A 200 -100.21 23.90 -71.08
C TYR A 200 -99.77 24.39 -69.69
N LYS A 201 -100.64 25.13 -68.98
CA LYS A 201 -100.37 25.62 -67.62
C LYS A 201 -100.12 24.48 -66.63
N ALA A 202 -100.90 23.40 -66.67
CA ALA A 202 -100.69 22.22 -65.83
C ALA A 202 -99.34 21.55 -66.14
N GLN A 203 -98.99 21.41 -67.42
CA GLN A 203 -97.69 20.89 -67.83
C GLN A 203 -96.52 21.81 -67.43
N THR A 204 -96.69 23.13 -67.51
CA THR A 204 -95.69 24.11 -67.06
C THR A 204 -95.52 24.06 -65.54
N VAL A 205 -96.61 23.97 -64.75
CA VAL A 205 -96.55 23.83 -63.29
C VAL A 205 -95.86 22.52 -62.89
N PHE A 206 -96.15 21.41 -63.58
CA PHE A 206 -95.44 20.15 -63.37
C PHE A 206 -93.94 20.27 -63.68
N LYS A 207 -93.58 20.84 -64.83
CA LYS A 207 -92.17 21.06 -65.24
C LYS A 207 -91.42 22.01 -64.32
N LEU A 208 -92.08 23.05 -63.79
CA LEU A 208 -91.48 23.95 -62.80
C LEU A 208 -91.19 23.19 -61.49
N LYS A 209 -92.15 22.39 -61.01
CA LYS A 209 -91.90 21.54 -59.84
C LYS A 209 -90.79 20.52 -60.09
N GLU A 210 -90.75 19.89 -61.25
CA GLU A 210 -89.66 18.96 -61.62
C GLU A 210 -88.29 19.67 -61.62
N LEU A 211 -88.22 20.94 -62.06
CA LEU A 211 -87.02 21.76 -61.98
C LEU A 211 -86.65 22.13 -60.53
N ASP A 212 -87.63 22.45 -59.67
CA ASP A 212 -87.41 22.72 -58.24
C ASP A 212 -86.90 21.46 -57.51
N ASP A 213 -87.55 20.31 -57.72
CA ASP A 213 -87.16 19.00 -57.17
C ASP A 213 -85.73 18.60 -57.65
N LEU A 214 -85.39 18.89 -58.92
CA LEU A 214 -84.05 18.70 -59.47
C LEU A 214 -83.02 19.69 -58.89
N GLN A 215 -83.39 20.96 -58.68
CA GLN A 215 -82.53 21.97 -58.08
C GLN A 215 -82.23 21.63 -56.61
N GLU A 216 -83.21 21.15 -55.85
CA GLU A 216 -82.99 20.66 -54.50
C GLU A 216 -82.05 19.44 -54.50
N ARG A 217 -82.28 18.48 -55.41
CA ARG A 217 -81.40 17.31 -55.56
C ARG A 217 -79.95 17.69 -55.92
N VAL A 218 -79.75 18.65 -56.83
CA VAL A 218 -78.41 19.17 -57.17
C VAL A 218 -77.79 19.89 -55.98
N SER A 219 -78.57 20.62 -55.18
CA SER A 219 -78.10 21.29 -53.98
C SER A 219 -77.65 20.31 -52.90
N ARG A 220 -78.47 19.27 -52.63
CA ARG A 220 -78.13 18.15 -51.72
C ARG A 220 -76.84 17.44 -52.16
N LEU A 221 -76.76 17.02 -53.43
CA LEU A 221 -75.56 16.36 -53.99
C LEU A 221 -74.32 17.26 -53.96
N THR A 222 -74.48 18.58 -54.07
CA THR A 222 -73.37 19.55 -53.97
C THR A 222 -72.87 19.66 -52.53
N LEU A 223 -73.77 19.65 -51.55
CA LEU A 223 -73.43 19.67 -50.14
C LEU A 223 -72.81 18.34 -49.68
N GLU A 224 -73.37 17.20 -50.07
CA GLU A 224 -72.78 15.86 -49.84
C GLU A 224 -71.36 15.78 -50.41
N LYS A 225 -71.15 16.27 -51.65
CA LYS A 225 -69.83 16.38 -52.28
C LYS A 225 -68.89 17.36 -51.56
N GLY A 226 -69.41 18.35 -50.84
CA GLY A 226 -68.66 19.19 -49.91
C GLY A 226 -68.19 18.38 -48.71
N ASN A 227 -69.13 17.75 -47.99
CA ASN A 227 -68.86 16.91 -46.82
C ASN A 227 -67.83 15.81 -47.12
N PHE A 228 -67.98 15.08 -48.23
CA PHE A 228 -67.01 14.05 -48.63
C PHE A 228 -65.62 14.60 -48.94
N ARG A 229 -65.49 15.87 -49.39
CA ARG A 229 -64.18 16.51 -49.56
C ARG A 229 -63.55 16.86 -48.21
N GLU A 230 -64.33 17.42 -47.28
CA GLU A 230 -63.86 17.70 -45.92
C GLU A 230 -63.44 16.42 -45.19
N GLU A 231 -64.16 15.32 -45.42
CA GLU A 231 -63.83 14.01 -44.87
C GLU A 231 -62.55 13.42 -45.50
N ILE A 232 -62.38 13.52 -46.83
CA ILE A 232 -61.14 13.13 -47.52
C ILE A 232 -59.95 13.97 -47.02
N ASP A 233 -60.09 15.29 -46.88
CA ASP A 233 -59.05 16.17 -46.35
C ASP A 233 -58.71 15.84 -44.88
N LYS A 234 -59.69 15.42 -44.09
CA LYS A 234 -59.49 14.92 -42.72
C LYS A 234 -58.73 13.60 -42.70
N TYR A 235 -59.09 12.63 -43.55
CA TYR A 235 -58.36 11.37 -43.68
C TYR A 235 -56.93 11.59 -44.19
N ALA A 236 -56.72 12.51 -45.13
CA ALA A 236 -55.39 12.87 -45.63
C ALA A 236 -54.51 13.45 -44.50
N LYS A 237 -55.03 14.37 -43.69
CA LYS A 237 -54.30 14.94 -42.54
C LYS A 237 -53.98 13.91 -41.46
N MET A 238 -54.90 12.98 -41.18
CA MET A 238 -54.62 11.88 -40.24
C MET A 238 -53.55 10.93 -40.80
N LEU A 239 -53.58 10.62 -42.11
CA LEU A 239 -52.56 9.79 -42.76
C LEU A 239 -51.18 10.47 -42.77
N GLU A 240 -51.12 11.78 -43.00
CA GLU A 240 -49.89 12.57 -42.93
C GLU A 240 -49.32 12.61 -41.49
N HIS A 241 -50.19 12.77 -40.49
CA HIS A 241 -49.79 12.72 -39.09
C HIS A 241 -49.21 11.34 -38.71
N GLU A 242 -49.90 10.25 -39.06
CA GLU A 242 -49.44 8.86 -38.83
C GLU A 242 -48.13 8.54 -39.57
N GLN A 243 -47.88 9.15 -40.74
CA GLN A 243 -46.58 9.04 -41.41
C GLN A 243 -45.48 9.80 -40.66
N SER A 244 -45.79 10.98 -40.09
CA SER A 244 -44.84 11.75 -39.29
C SER A 244 -44.50 11.07 -37.95
N THR A 245 -45.50 10.58 -37.20
CA THR A 245 -45.27 9.86 -35.93
C THR A 245 -44.47 8.59 -36.18
N LYS A 246 -44.81 7.81 -37.21
CA LYS A 246 -44.04 6.61 -37.61
C LYS A 246 -42.60 6.94 -38.01
N ALA A 247 -42.36 8.08 -38.68
CA ALA A 247 -41.01 8.53 -39.02
C ALA A 247 -40.21 9.02 -37.81
N GLU A 248 -40.86 9.53 -36.76
CA GLU A 248 -40.23 9.80 -35.46
C GLU A 248 -39.95 8.53 -34.67
N ASP A 249 -40.88 7.56 -34.68
CA ASP A 249 -40.71 6.30 -33.96
C ASP A 249 -39.61 5.43 -34.59
N PHE A 250 -39.44 5.44 -35.92
CA PHE A 250 -38.24 4.85 -36.54
C PHE A 250 -36.95 5.51 -36.02
N LYS A 251 -36.87 6.84 -35.95
CA LYS A 251 -35.68 7.53 -35.39
C LYS A 251 -35.43 7.16 -33.91
N LYS A 252 -36.49 6.93 -33.13
CA LYS A 252 -36.38 6.45 -31.74
C LYS A 252 -35.86 5.01 -31.70
N VAL A 253 -36.34 4.14 -32.59
CA VAL A 253 -35.85 2.75 -32.73
C VAL A 253 -34.38 2.73 -33.16
N ASP A 254 -33.97 3.50 -34.17
CA ASP A 254 -32.59 3.60 -34.62
C ASP A 254 -31.66 4.09 -33.49
N ALA A 255 -32.09 5.10 -32.73
CA ALA A 255 -31.34 5.62 -31.58
C ALA A 255 -31.24 4.60 -30.43
N LEU A 256 -32.31 3.85 -30.14
CA LEU A 256 -32.32 2.78 -29.15
C LEU A 256 -31.46 1.58 -29.60
N GLN A 257 -31.43 1.26 -30.89
CA GLN A 257 -30.54 0.23 -31.44
C GLN A 257 -29.08 0.65 -31.29
N GLY A 258 -28.70 1.89 -31.66
CA GLY A 258 -27.34 2.40 -31.47
C GLY A 258 -26.91 2.42 -29.99
N GLN A 259 -27.83 2.75 -29.07
CA GLN A 259 -27.58 2.61 -27.63
C GLN A 259 -27.36 1.15 -27.22
N LEU A 260 -28.20 0.22 -27.70
CA LEU A 260 -28.08 -1.21 -27.40
C LEU A 260 -26.77 -1.79 -27.93
N GLU A 261 -26.34 -1.44 -29.14
CA GLU A 261 -25.07 -1.85 -29.72
C GLU A 261 -23.88 -1.34 -28.88
N SER A 262 -23.88 -0.05 -28.49
CA SER A 262 -22.85 0.51 -27.61
C SER A 262 -22.80 -0.17 -26.23
N LEU A 263 -23.95 -0.60 -25.70
CA LEU A 263 -24.05 -1.32 -24.42
C LEU A 263 -23.57 -2.77 -24.53
N VAL A 264 -23.77 -3.42 -25.69
CA VAL A 264 -23.25 -4.76 -26.00
C VAL A 264 -21.73 -4.72 -26.12
N ASP A 265 -21.15 -3.74 -26.80
CA ASP A 265 -19.69 -3.59 -26.89
C ASP A 265 -19.06 -3.23 -25.54
N SER A 266 -19.69 -2.33 -24.76
CA SER A 266 -19.26 -2.04 -23.38
C SER A 266 -19.27 -3.29 -22.50
N LYS A 267 -20.35 -4.10 -22.55
CA LYS A 267 -20.44 -5.37 -21.84
C LYS A 267 -19.35 -6.35 -22.27
N LYS A 268 -19.04 -6.42 -23.57
CA LYS A 268 -17.98 -7.28 -24.13
C LYS A 268 -16.58 -6.85 -23.66
N GLN A 269 -16.33 -5.55 -23.58
CA GLN A 269 -15.09 -5.00 -23.02
C GLN A 269 -14.95 -5.33 -21.52
N LEU A 270 -16.02 -5.12 -20.74
CA LEU A 270 -16.03 -5.44 -19.30
C LEU A 270 -15.83 -6.94 -19.03
N LEU A 271 -16.36 -7.84 -19.87
CA LEU A 271 -16.10 -9.27 -19.77
C LEU A 271 -14.62 -9.61 -20.02
N ALA A 272 -14.00 -8.99 -21.04
CA ALA A 272 -12.57 -9.18 -21.32
C ALA A 272 -11.67 -8.63 -20.20
N GLU A 273 -12.07 -7.53 -19.55
CA GLU A 273 -11.40 -6.99 -18.37
C GLU A 273 -11.54 -7.92 -17.16
N VAL A 274 -12.72 -8.47 -16.91
CA VAL A 274 -12.97 -9.47 -15.85
C VAL A 274 -12.14 -10.74 -16.07
N ASP A 275 -12.07 -11.25 -17.29
CA ASP A 275 -11.20 -12.41 -17.63
C ASP A 275 -9.71 -12.09 -17.44
N GLY A 276 -9.29 -10.84 -17.69
CA GLY A 276 -7.94 -10.35 -17.41
C GLY A 276 -7.63 -10.30 -15.91
N LEU A 277 -8.54 -9.72 -15.12
CA LEU A 277 -8.43 -9.63 -13.66
C LEU A 277 -8.46 -11.01 -12.99
N GLN A 278 -9.25 -11.96 -13.50
CA GLN A 278 -9.23 -13.34 -12.99
C GLN A 278 -7.87 -14.02 -13.20
N LYS A 279 -7.20 -13.76 -14.34
CA LYS A 279 -5.85 -14.28 -14.60
C LYS A 279 -4.81 -13.65 -13.67
N THR A 280 -4.80 -12.32 -13.52
CA THR A 280 -3.83 -11.67 -12.62
C THR A 280 -4.04 -12.07 -11.15
N ILE A 281 -5.28 -12.30 -10.72
CA ILE A 281 -5.58 -12.87 -9.40
C ILE A 281 -5.07 -14.32 -9.28
N GLY A 282 -5.11 -15.12 -10.36
CA GLY A 282 -4.49 -16.44 -10.44
C GLY A 282 -2.97 -16.37 -10.25
N ASP A 283 -2.29 -15.60 -11.10
CA ASP A 283 -0.83 -15.42 -11.06
C ASP A 283 -0.35 -14.89 -9.70
N LEU A 284 -1.10 -13.97 -9.08
CA LEU A 284 -0.79 -13.43 -7.75
C LEU A 284 -0.97 -14.47 -6.65
N LYS A 285 -1.99 -15.33 -6.72
CA LYS A 285 -2.17 -16.44 -5.77
C LYS A 285 -1.06 -17.47 -5.90
N GLU A 286 -0.65 -17.83 -7.11
CA GLU A 286 0.45 -18.79 -7.32
C GLU A 286 1.79 -18.22 -6.83
N LYS A 287 2.08 -16.94 -7.12
CA LYS A 287 3.25 -16.23 -6.56
C LYS A 287 3.22 -16.15 -5.04
N MET A 288 2.07 -15.85 -4.44
CA MET A 288 1.88 -15.83 -2.99
C MET A 288 2.19 -17.21 -2.39
N HIS A 289 1.60 -18.28 -2.93
CA HIS A 289 1.78 -19.63 -2.40
C HIS A 289 3.22 -20.14 -2.58
N SER A 290 3.89 -19.79 -3.69
CA SER A 290 5.31 -20.06 -3.88
C SER A 290 6.19 -19.32 -2.87
N ALA A 291 5.85 -18.06 -2.52
CA ALA A 291 6.56 -17.30 -1.50
C ALA A 291 6.31 -17.83 -0.08
N GLU A 292 5.07 -18.23 0.24
CA GLU A 292 4.69 -18.89 1.50
C GLU A 292 5.45 -20.22 1.67
N GLN A 293 5.52 -21.04 0.61
CA GLN A 293 6.28 -22.28 0.58
C GLN A 293 7.77 -22.01 0.82
N GLN A 294 8.40 -21.12 0.04
CA GLN A 294 9.81 -20.78 0.20
C GLN A 294 10.15 -20.21 1.59
N LEU A 295 9.25 -19.42 2.19
CA LEU A 295 9.43 -18.89 3.54
C LEU A 295 9.32 -19.99 4.60
N THR A 296 8.36 -20.90 4.44
CA THR A 296 8.16 -22.06 5.33
C THR A 296 9.34 -23.02 5.26
N ASP A 297 9.82 -23.32 4.06
CA ASP A 297 11.00 -24.17 3.83
C ASP A 297 12.24 -23.54 4.46
N ARG A 298 12.47 -22.23 4.27
CA ARG A 298 13.58 -21.49 4.91
C ARG A 298 13.51 -21.55 6.43
N PHE A 299 12.38 -21.22 7.05
CA PHE A 299 12.24 -21.31 8.51
C PHE A 299 12.40 -22.74 9.02
N THR A 300 11.96 -23.75 8.26
CA THR A 300 12.16 -25.16 8.60
C THR A 300 13.64 -25.55 8.55
N THR A 301 14.39 -25.09 7.55
CA THR A 301 15.85 -25.29 7.49
C THR A 301 16.60 -24.55 8.60
N GLU A 302 16.27 -23.29 8.88
CA GLU A 302 16.93 -22.54 9.96
C GLU A 302 16.61 -23.14 11.34
N LEU A 303 15.36 -23.53 11.61
CA LEU A 303 14.99 -24.24 12.85
C LEU A 303 15.81 -25.51 13.05
N LYS A 304 16.01 -26.29 11.97
CA LYS A 304 16.84 -27.49 12.01
C LYS A 304 18.31 -27.15 12.30
N GLU A 305 18.88 -26.14 11.63
CA GLU A 305 20.25 -25.68 11.91
C GLU A 305 20.42 -25.17 13.34
N LYS A 306 19.47 -24.38 13.88
CA LYS A 306 19.51 -23.94 15.29
C LYS A 306 19.39 -25.13 16.24
N THR A 307 18.57 -26.12 15.92
CA THR A 307 18.42 -27.35 16.74
C THR A 307 19.71 -28.16 16.73
N ASP A 308 20.35 -28.36 15.57
CA ASP A 308 21.64 -29.06 15.45
C ASP A 308 22.78 -28.30 16.14
N LEU A 309 22.78 -26.96 16.12
CA LEU A 309 23.72 -26.13 16.88
C LEU A 309 23.48 -26.23 18.39
N LEU A 310 22.22 -26.18 18.84
CA LEU A 310 21.86 -26.31 20.25
C LEU A 310 22.20 -27.70 20.80
N ALA A 311 22.02 -28.77 19.99
CA ALA A 311 22.49 -30.11 20.32
C ALA A 311 24.02 -30.18 20.47
N LYS A 312 24.77 -29.52 19.57
CA LYS A 312 26.25 -29.44 19.64
C LYS A 312 26.73 -28.67 20.87
N GLU A 313 26.10 -27.53 21.21
CA GLU A 313 26.44 -26.79 22.44
C GLU A 313 26.04 -27.55 23.71
N THR A 314 24.91 -28.25 23.71
CA THR A 314 24.51 -29.13 24.82
C THR A 314 25.55 -30.23 25.06
N ALA A 315 26.04 -30.86 23.99
CA ALA A 315 27.10 -31.87 24.07
C ALA A 315 28.45 -31.29 24.57
N LYS A 316 28.81 -30.06 24.17
CA LYS A 316 29.98 -29.35 24.73
C LYS A 316 29.80 -29.09 26.22
N VAL A 317 28.64 -28.61 26.66
CA VAL A 317 28.33 -28.34 28.07
C VAL A 317 28.38 -29.63 28.91
N THR A 318 27.87 -30.76 28.41
CA THR A 318 28.00 -32.05 29.12
C THR A 318 29.46 -32.51 29.22
N ASN A 319 30.27 -32.32 28.18
CA ASN A 319 31.70 -32.65 28.21
C ASN A 319 32.49 -31.73 29.16
N LEU A 320 32.21 -30.43 29.16
CA LEU A 320 32.82 -29.47 30.09
C LEU A 320 32.44 -29.78 31.55
N ASN A 321 31.16 -30.10 31.82
CA ASN A 321 30.73 -30.52 33.16
C ASN A 321 31.41 -31.82 33.62
N SER A 322 31.59 -32.80 32.73
CA SER A 322 32.37 -34.01 32.99
C SER A 322 33.84 -33.68 33.34
N MET A 323 34.46 -32.79 32.56
CA MET A 323 35.84 -32.35 32.81
C MET A 323 35.99 -31.56 34.11
N ILE A 324 35.03 -30.69 34.46
CA ILE A 324 34.97 -29.99 35.76
C ILE A 324 34.81 -30.99 36.92
N SER A 325 34.00 -32.04 36.74
CA SER A 325 33.85 -33.11 37.74
C SER A 325 35.18 -33.85 37.96
N ASN A 326 35.88 -34.20 36.88
CA ASN A 326 37.19 -34.85 36.94
C ASN A 326 38.28 -33.94 37.55
N LEU A 327 38.26 -32.65 37.25
CA LEU A 327 39.18 -31.68 37.87
C LEU A 327 38.91 -31.53 39.37
N ARG A 328 37.65 -31.56 39.81
CA ARG A 328 37.29 -31.56 41.26
C ARG A 328 37.73 -32.83 41.98
N THR A 329 37.63 -34.01 41.36
CA THR A 329 38.16 -35.24 41.99
C THR A 329 39.68 -35.25 42.03
N GLN A 330 40.36 -34.72 41.00
CA GLN A 330 41.81 -34.51 41.02
C GLN A 330 42.24 -33.50 42.10
N GLU A 331 41.56 -32.36 42.23
CA GLU A 331 41.80 -31.36 43.29
C GLU A 331 41.64 -31.98 44.68
N SER A 332 40.58 -32.78 44.89
CA SER A 332 40.35 -33.50 46.15
C SER A 332 41.48 -34.49 46.45
N ASN A 333 41.96 -35.24 45.45
CA ASN A 333 43.07 -36.17 45.61
C ASN A 333 44.39 -35.46 45.94
N VAL A 334 44.75 -34.41 45.19
CA VAL A 334 45.95 -33.59 45.46
C VAL A 334 45.88 -32.95 46.85
N LYS A 335 44.70 -32.54 47.31
CA LYS A 335 44.48 -32.03 48.67
C LYS A 335 44.68 -33.10 49.74
N MET A 336 44.28 -34.35 49.50
CA MET A 336 44.58 -35.47 50.39
C MET A 336 46.08 -35.80 50.42
N GLU A 337 46.76 -35.80 49.28
CA GLU A 337 48.21 -36.01 49.19
C GLU A 337 48.99 -34.88 49.88
N MET A 338 48.59 -33.61 49.70
CA MET A 338 49.18 -32.46 50.38
C MET A 338 48.98 -32.53 51.90
N ASN A 339 47.80 -32.96 52.38
CA ASN A 339 47.56 -33.18 53.80
C ASN A 339 48.44 -34.32 54.35
N LYS A 340 48.62 -35.41 53.60
CA LYS A 340 49.51 -36.52 53.97
C LYS A 340 50.97 -36.07 54.04
N LEU A 341 51.47 -35.38 53.02
CA LEU A 341 52.83 -34.82 52.98
C LEU A 341 53.05 -33.78 54.10
N SER A 342 52.04 -33.00 54.47
CA SER A 342 52.10 -32.09 55.62
C SER A 342 52.23 -32.85 56.95
N ALA A 343 51.50 -33.96 57.12
CA ALA A 343 51.61 -34.81 58.30
C ALA A 343 52.97 -35.55 58.37
N GLU A 344 53.47 -36.06 57.24
CA GLU A 344 54.80 -36.69 57.14
C GLU A 344 55.92 -35.67 57.41
N SER A 345 55.82 -34.45 56.89
CA SER A 345 56.75 -33.35 57.15
C SER A 345 56.78 -32.96 58.63
N LYS A 346 55.61 -32.84 59.29
CA LYS A 346 55.52 -32.66 60.75
C LYS A 346 56.21 -33.80 61.51
N LEU A 347 55.92 -35.05 61.16
CA LEU A 347 56.53 -36.22 61.79
C LEU A 347 58.07 -36.26 61.61
N ILE A 348 58.58 -35.80 60.47
CA ILE A 348 60.03 -35.69 60.22
C ILE A 348 60.64 -34.54 61.05
N ASN A 349 59.98 -33.39 61.12
CA ASN A 349 60.36 -32.27 61.97
C ASN A 349 60.39 -32.67 63.46
N ASP A 350 59.39 -33.40 63.94
CA ASP A 350 59.29 -33.82 65.34
C ASP A 350 60.37 -34.86 65.67
N LYS A 351 60.66 -35.79 64.75
CA LYS A 351 61.82 -36.70 64.84
C LYS A 351 63.15 -35.93 64.85
N TYR A 352 63.30 -34.90 64.01
CA TYR A 352 64.51 -34.06 63.99
C TYR A 352 64.70 -33.31 65.31
N ASN A 353 63.64 -32.71 65.85
CA ASN A 353 63.67 -32.02 67.14
C ASN A 353 63.95 -33.00 68.30
N HIS A 354 63.43 -34.23 68.24
CA HIS A 354 63.75 -35.29 69.19
C HIS A 354 65.23 -35.68 69.14
N MET A 355 65.77 -36.00 67.95
CA MET A 355 67.19 -36.31 67.77
C MET A 355 68.10 -35.14 68.18
N ALA A 356 67.73 -33.89 67.89
CA ALA A 356 68.47 -32.71 68.34
C ALA A 356 68.47 -32.58 69.88
N SER A 357 67.36 -32.94 70.54
CA SER A 357 67.27 -33.02 72.00
C SER A 357 68.15 -34.15 72.56
N GLU A 358 68.12 -35.34 71.95
CA GLU A 358 68.98 -36.47 72.34
C GLU A 358 70.47 -36.15 72.16
N HIS A 359 70.87 -35.55 71.03
CA HIS A 359 72.23 -35.08 70.80
C HIS A 359 72.65 -34.00 71.82
N SER A 360 71.77 -33.07 72.18
CA SER A 360 72.02 -32.06 73.22
C SER A 360 72.22 -32.69 74.61
N GLN A 361 71.39 -33.69 74.96
CA GLN A 361 71.56 -34.46 76.19
C GLN A 361 72.84 -35.30 76.18
N ALA A 362 73.18 -35.94 75.06
CA ALA A 362 74.39 -36.73 74.90
C ALA A 362 75.65 -35.86 74.99
N PHE A 363 75.63 -34.67 74.39
CA PHE A 363 76.70 -33.68 74.49
C PHE A 363 76.85 -33.17 75.92
N SER A 364 75.74 -32.89 76.62
CA SER A 364 75.75 -32.49 78.04
C SER A 364 76.33 -33.58 78.95
N LYS A 365 75.92 -34.84 78.76
CA LYS A 365 76.48 -36.01 79.45
C LYS A 365 77.97 -36.20 79.14
N GLY A 366 78.38 -36.01 77.89
CA GLY A 366 79.78 -36.04 77.46
C GLY A 366 80.61 -34.94 78.13
N HIS A 367 80.07 -33.73 78.26
CA HIS A 367 80.73 -32.62 78.97
C HIS A 367 80.86 -32.88 80.48
N GLU A 368 79.85 -33.47 81.13
CA GLU A 368 79.95 -33.94 82.51
C GLU A 368 80.99 -35.07 82.68
N GLN A 369 81.04 -36.01 81.75
CA GLN A 369 82.07 -37.07 81.74
C GLN A 369 83.46 -36.49 81.54
N ASN A 370 83.63 -35.51 80.65
CA ASN A 370 84.90 -34.82 80.43
C ASN A 370 85.36 -34.08 81.69
N LYS A 371 84.45 -33.38 82.39
CA LYS A 371 84.75 -32.76 83.70
C LYS A 371 85.15 -33.79 84.76
N LYS A 372 84.51 -34.96 84.79
CA LYS A 372 84.89 -36.06 85.70
C LYS A 372 86.30 -36.60 85.36
N ILE A 373 86.62 -36.77 84.08
CA ILE A 373 87.96 -37.16 83.60
C ILE A 373 89.00 -36.09 83.98
N GLU A 374 88.69 -34.81 83.81
CA GLU A 374 89.54 -33.69 84.19
C GLU A 374 89.84 -33.70 85.71
N THR A 375 88.82 -33.84 86.56
CA THR A 375 89.02 -33.99 88.01
C THR A 375 89.84 -35.23 88.38
N LEU A 376 89.58 -36.38 87.74
CA LEU A 376 90.35 -37.61 87.96
C LEU A 376 91.80 -37.50 87.46
N THR A 377 92.06 -36.67 86.44
CA THR A 377 93.41 -36.38 85.94
C THR A 377 94.17 -35.51 86.94
N VAL A 378 93.53 -34.48 87.50
CA VAL A 378 94.11 -33.67 88.58
C VAL A 378 94.39 -34.50 89.83
N ASP A 379 93.49 -35.40 90.23
CA ASP A 379 93.72 -36.33 91.34
C ASP A 379 94.83 -37.35 91.03
N ALA A 380 94.93 -37.85 89.79
CA ALA A 380 96.03 -38.72 89.38
C ALA A 380 97.38 -37.99 89.40
N GLU A 381 97.45 -36.73 88.96
CA GLU A 381 98.65 -35.91 89.09
C GLU A 381 99.02 -35.62 90.54
N ARG A 382 98.02 -35.35 91.40
CA ARG A 382 98.21 -35.16 92.85
C ARG A 382 98.76 -36.43 93.49
N LEU A 383 98.14 -37.58 93.26
CA LEU A 383 98.60 -38.88 93.75
C LEU A 383 99.99 -39.24 93.20
N ARG A 384 100.33 -38.84 91.97
CA ARG A 384 101.69 -39.00 91.44
C ARG A 384 102.70 -38.13 92.18
N LYS A 385 102.38 -36.85 92.45
CA LYS A 385 103.23 -35.96 93.27
C LYS A 385 103.41 -36.49 94.69
N GLU A 386 102.34 -36.95 95.33
CA GLU A 386 102.40 -37.61 96.65
C GLU A 386 103.26 -38.89 96.61
N GLY A 387 103.19 -39.67 95.53
CA GLY A 387 104.04 -40.83 95.29
C GLY A 387 105.52 -40.47 95.08
N ASP A 388 105.82 -39.43 94.29
CA ASP A 388 107.17 -38.90 94.06
C ASP A 388 107.77 -38.33 95.36
N GLU A 389 106.97 -37.63 96.18
CA GLU A 389 107.34 -37.20 97.53
C GLU A 389 107.63 -38.39 98.46
N MET A 390 106.76 -39.40 98.50
CA MET A 390 106.96 -40.58 99.33
C MET A 390 108.19 -41.38 98.90
N LYS A 391 108.49 -41.44 97.59
CA LYS A 391 109.72 -42.02 97.04
C LYS A 391 110.97 -41.22 97.45
N SER A 392 110.88 -39.89 97.49
CA SER A 392 111.93 -39.01 98.03
C SER A 392 112.14 -39.24 99.54
N ARG A 393 111.05 -39.38 100.32
CA ARG A 393 111.10 -39.73 101.75
C ARG A 393 111.72 -41.13 101.97
N MET A 394 111.41 -42.11 101.12
CA MET A 394 112.06 -43.44 101.17
C MET A 394 113.56 -43.35 100.88
N ALA A 395 113.99 -42.58 99.86
CA ALA A 395 115.41 -42.39 99.59
C ALA A 395 116.15 -41.78 100.79
N LYS A 396 115.53 -40.79 101.46
CA LYS A 396 116.06 -40.16 102.68
C LYS A 396 116.08 -41.11 103.88
N LEU A 397 115.13 -42.05 103.98
CA LEU A 397 115.16 -43.14 104.97
C LEU A 397 116.30 -44.12 104.68
N SER A 398 116.57 -44.47 103.42
CA SER A 398 117.71 -45.32 103.05
C SER A 398 119.06 -44.65 103.32
N GLU A 399 119.16 -43.34 103.15
CA GLU A 399 120.33 -42.54 103.55
C GLU A 399 120.55 -42.56 105.08
N LEU A 400 119.47 -42.38 105.86
CA LEU A 400 119.48 -42.53 107.32
C LEU A 400 119.87 -43.96 107.76
N GLU A 401 119.42 -44.99 107.03
CA GLU A 401 119.81 -46.38 107.30
C GLU A 401 121.30 -46.63 107.00
N ALA A 402 121.86 -45.98 105.97
CA ALA A 402 123.29 -46.02 105.68
C ALA A 402 124.11 -45.31 106.77
N GLN A 403 123.66 -44.13 107.25
CA GLN A 403 124.27 -43.43 108.39
C GLN A 403 124.18 -44.26 109.69
N TYR A 404 123.06 -44.95 109.93
CA TYR A 404 122.94 -45.87 111.06
C TYR A 404 123.95 -47.04 110.96
N LYS A 405 124.15 -47.59 109.76
CA LYS A 405 125.13 -48.66 109.51
C LYS A 405 126.58 -48.18 109.66
N SER A 406 126.92 -46.93 109.35
CA SER A 406 128.25 -46.38 109.64
C SER A 406 128.45 -46.14 111.14
N LEU A 407 127.48 -45.52 111.83
CA LEU A 407 127.50 -45.34 113.29
C LEU A 407 127.59 -46.68 114.04
N PHE A 408 126.94 -47.74 113.55
CA PHE A 408 127.05 -49.07 114.14
C PHE A 408 128.46 -49.68 113.98
N LYS A 409 129.12 -49.49 112.82
CA LYS A 409 130.52 -49.88 112.64
C LYS A 409 131.47 -49.08 113.52
N GLU A 410 131.23 -47.77 113.65
CA GLU A 410 132.04 -46.87 114.48
C GLU A 410 131.91 -47.23 115.97
N LYS A 411 130.69 -47.54 116.44
CA LYS A 411 130.43 -48.11 117.77
C LYS A 411 131.14 -49.45 117.99
N ALA A 412 131.19 -50.33 116.98
CA ALA A 412 131.90 -51.60 117.07
C ALA A 412 133.42 -51.40 117.18
N GLY A 413 134.00 -50.48 116.41
CA GLY A 413 135.41 -50.10 116.52
C GLY A 413 135.76 -49.50 117.89
N LEU A 414 134.88 -48.64 118.45
CA LEU A 414 135.02 -48.12 119.81
C LEU A 414 134.97 -49.23 120.88
N LEU A 415 134.09 -50.23 120.73
CA LEU A 415 134.08 -51.38 121.63
C LEU A 415 135.40 -52.18 121.58
N GLU A 416 135.99 -52.31 120.39
CA GLU A 416 137.29 -52.98 120.21
C GLU A 416 138.44 -52.19 120.86
N THR A 417 138.42 -50.84 120.82
CA THR A 417 139.42 -50.02 121.53
C THR A 417 139.24 -50.05 123.04
N VAL A 418 138.00 -50.15 123.55
CA VAL A 418 137.73 -50.35 124.97
C VAL A 418 138.26 -51.70 125.46
N GLY A 419 138.04 -52.80 124.73
CA GLY A 419 138.61 -54.11 125.09
C GLY A 419 140.14 -54.07 125.18
N LYS A 420 140.80 -53.48 124.18
CA LYS A 420 142.27 -53.27 124.16
C LYS A 420 142.80 -52.34 125.26
N LEU A 421 141.94 -51.57 125.93
CA LEU A 421 142.28 -50.80 127.13
C LEU A 421 142.08 -51.64 128.40
N THR A 422 140.98 -52.40 128.50
CA THR A 422 140.73 -53.32 129.63
C THR A 422 141.84 -54.35 129.79
N ASP A 423 142.31 -54.97 128.69
CA ASP A 423 143.41 -55.93 128.72
C ASP A 423 144.72 -55.30 129.26
N LYS A 424 145.00 -54.06 128.87
CA LYS A 424 146.19 -53.31 129.35
C LYS A 424 146.11 -52.98 130.84
N VAL A 425 144.93 -52.68 131.36
CA VAL A 425 144.73 -52.45 132.81
C VAL A 425 144.98 -53.74 133.60
N SER A 426 144.43 -54.88 133.16
CA SER A 426 144.66 -56.17 133.82
C SER A 426 146.14 -56.58 133.88
N VAL A 427 146.91 -56.28 132.83
CA VAL A 427 148.37 -56.49 132.80
C VAL A 427 149.09 -55.54 133.78
N ALA A 428 148.65 -54.28 133.91
CA ALA A 428 149.22 -53.33 134.85
C ALA A 428 148.97 -53.72 136.32
N GLU A 429 147.76 -54.15 136.65
CA GLU A 429 147.39 -54.61 138.00
C GLU A 429 148.21 -55.83 138.44
N ASN A 430 148.37 -56.82 137.56
CA ASN A 430 149.18 -58.01 137.84
C ASN A 430 150.67 -57.69 138.07
N ASN A 431 151.22 -56.69 137.38
CA ASN A 431 152.59 -56.25 137.59
C ASN A 431 152.73 -55.46 138.91
N CYS A 432 151.76 -54.62 139.25
CA CYS A 432 151.71 -53.90 140.52
C CYS A 432 151.66 -54.87 141.72
N ALA A 433 150.86 -55.94 141.62
CA ALA A 433 150.76 -56.99 142.64
C ALA A 433 152.06 -57.79 142.86
N LYS A 434 152.94 -57.88 141.86
CA LYS A 434 154.29 -58.48 142.03
C LYS A 434 155.24 -57.53 142.73
N ALA A 435 155.36 -56.30 142.26
CA ALA A 435 156.23 -55.28 142.85
C ALA A 435 155.95 -55.06 144.36
N ASN A 436 154.68 -55.09 144.76
CA ASN A 436 154.29 -54.88 146.16
C ASN A 436 154.75 -56.03 147.10
N LYS A 437 154.88 -57.28 146.59
CA LYS A 437 155.45 -58.41 147.34
C LYS A 437 156.97 -58.32 147.46
N GLU A 438 157.64 -57.89 146.40
CA GLU A 438 159.09 -57.68 146.41
C GLU A 438 159.49 -56.56 147.37
N LEU A 439 158.72 -55.46 147.39
CA LEU A 439 158.93 -54.32 148.28
C LEU A 439 158.80 -54.69 149.76
N SER A 440 157.78 -55.49 150.13
CA SER A 440 157.68 -56.08 151.48
C SER A 440 158.92 -56.90 151.86
N SER A 441 159.44 -57.73 150.96
CA SER A 441 160.62 -58.57 151.22
C SER A 441 161.94 -57.77 151.38
N LEU A 442 161.97 -56.53 150.89
CA LEU A 442 163.08 -55.59 151.04
C LEU A 442 163.00 -54.82 152.37
N THR A 443 161.81 -54.40 152.80
CA THR A 443 161.60 -53.74 154.10
C THR A 443 162.07 -54.62 155.27
N ASP A 444 161.72 -55.91 155.27
CA ASP A 444 162.13 -56.86 156.32
C ASP A 444 163.64 -57.09 156.38
N LYS A 445 164.34 -57.01 155.23
CA LYS A 445 165.80 -57.09 155.18
C LYS A 445 166.47 -55.83 155.73
N LEU A 446 165.89 -54.66 155.44
CA LEU A 446 166.43 -53.36 155.85
C LEU A 446 166.37 -53.20 157.38
N GLN A 447 165.26 -53.63 158.01
CA GLN A 447 165.15 -53.62 159.48
C GLN A 447 166.18 -54.54 160.17
N ARG A 448 166.49 -55.71 159.60
CA ARG A 448 167.51 -56.61 160.17
C ARG A 448 168.91 -55.99 160.15
N MET A 449 169.32 -55.39 159.03
CA MET A 449 170.62 -54.71 158.95
C MET A 449 170.71 -53.49 159.89
N GLN A 450 169.61 -52.83 160.24
CA GLN A 450 169.61 -51.76 161.25
C GLN A 450 169.87 -52.29 162.67
N ALA A 451 169.46 -53.52 162.99
CA ALA A 451 169.75 -54.15 164.29
C ALA A 451 171.24 -54.55 164.40
N ASP A 452 171.79 -55.19 163.35
CA ASP A 452 173.18 -55.66 163.33
C ASP A 452 174.20 -54.49 163.41
N ASN A 453 173.89 -53.35 162.79
CA ASN A 453 174.82 -52.21 162.71
C ASN A 453 175.02 -51.50 164.06
N GLU A 454 173.97 -51.32 164.87
CA GLU A 454 174.12 -50.78 166.24
C GLU A 454 174.72 -51.82 167.21
N ALA A 455 174.64 -53.12 166.91
CA ALA A 455 175.37 -54.14 167.68
C ALA A 455 176.89 -54.00 167.48
N GLN A 456 177.38 -53.96 166.23
CA GLN A 456 178.81 -53.80 165.93
C GLN A 456 179.40 -52.48 166.46
N LYS A 457 178.61 -51.41 166.49
CA LYS A 457 178.99 -50.10 167.04
C LYS A 457 179.31 -50.15 168.55
N ASN A 458 178.64 -51.03 169.31
CA ASN A 458 178.90 -51.27 170.74
C ASN A 458 180.06 -52.23 171.02
N GLU A 459 180.56 -52.92 169.98
CA GLU A 459 181.73 -53.80 170.07
C GLU A 459 183.03 -53.03 169.74
N ASN A 460 182.99 -52.15 168.73
CA ASN A 460 184.12 -51.33 168.31
C ASN A 460 184.68 -50.43 169.45
N SER A 461 183.81 -49.91 170.31
CA SER A 461 184.21 -49.09 171.48
C SER A 461 184.96 -49.85 172.57
N LYS A 462 184.94 -51.19 172.56
CA LYS A 462 185.68 -52.04 173.52
C LYS A 462 187.01 -52.57 172.98
N LEU A 463 187.25 -52.47 171.67
CA LEU A 463 188.47 -53.00 171.03
C LEU A 463 189.62 -51.97 170.99
N LEU A 464 189.32 -50.68 170.83
CA LEU A 464 190.35 -49.64 170.71
C LEU A 464 190.97 -49.15 172.04
N ALA A 465 190.55 -49.72 173.18
CA ALA A 465 191.26 -49.58 174.46
C ALA A 465 192.35 -50.67 174.68
N LYS A 466 192.66 -51.45 173.64
CA LYS A 466 193.55 -52.63 173.74
C LYS A 466 194.69 -52.69 172.72
N GLN A 467 194.91 -51.61 171.96
CA GLN A 467 195.96 -51.54 170.93
C GLN A 467 196.80 -50.26 171.01
N GLU A 468 197.03 -49.76 172.23
CA GLU A 468 197.93 -48.63 172.51
C GLU A 468 199.41 -49.05 172.61
N THR A 469 199.71 -50.35 172.68
CA THR A 469 201.07 -50.89 172.89
C THR A 469 201.44 -52.00 171.92
N ILE A 470 202.73 -52.01 171.55
CA ILE A 470 203.38 -52.90 170.57
C ILE A 470 202.82 -52.67 169.14
N GLN A 471 203.11 -51.52 168.55
CA GLN A 471 204.36 -51.17 167.83
C GLN A 471 204.44 -51.86 166.45
N ALA A 472 204.45 -51.14 165.33
CA ALA A 472 205.38 -50.10 164.86
C ALA A 472 206.50 -50.69 163.99
N GLU A 473 207.08 -49.83 163.15
CA GLU A 473 207.88 -50.19 161.96
C GLU A 473 207.03 -50.84 160.84
N LYS A 474 207.21 -50.55 159.54
CA LYS A 474 207.98 -49.52 158.79
C LYS A 474 207.35 -49.51 157.37
N LYS A 475 207.28 -48.43 156.58
CA LYS A 475 207.57 -46.98 156.75
C LYS A 475 207.11 -46.26 155.46
N GLU A 476 206.64 -45.00 155.53
CA GLU A 476 206.51 -44.06 154.38
C GLU A 476 205.58 -44.51 153.21
N ALA A 477 205.09 -43.68 152.28
CA ALA A 477 204.86 -42.22 152.14
C ALA A 477 204.03 -42.01 150.84
N ALA A 478 203.26 -40.94 150.59
CA ALA A 478 202.70 -39.87 151.43
C ALA A 478 201.69 -39.03 150.61
N LEU A 479 201.02 -38.07 151.27
CA LEU A 479 200.58 -36.76 150.73
C LEU A 479 199.46 -36.66 149.65
N SER A 480 198.26 -36.25 150.11
CA SER A 480 197.71 -34.88 149.92
C SER A 480 196.42 -34.63 149.09
N MET A 481 195.43 -34.01 149.76
CA MET A 481 194.52 -32.90 149.35
C MET A 481 193.53 -32.96 148.15
N GLN A 482 192.23 -32.75 148.50
CA GLN A 482 191.30 -31.68 148.02
C GLN A 482 190.63 -31.74 146.60
N GLY A 483 189.31 -31.43 146.49
CA GLY A 483 188.66 -31.05 145.21
C GLY A 483 187.11 -31.00 145.06
N ALA A 484 186.50 -29.81 145.23
CA ALA A 484 185.36 -29.14 144.52
C ALA A 484 184.15 -29.85 143.79
N SER A 485 182.92 -29.58 144.29
CA SER A 485 181.82 -28.69 143.77
C SER A 485 180.85 -28.94 142.55
N ASP A 486 179.63 -28.36 142.71
CA ASP A 486 178.71 -27.62 141.78
C ASP A 486 177.60 -28.22 140.83
N LEU A 487 176.35 -27.75 141.08
CA LEU A 487 175.31 -27.15 140.17
C LEU A 487 174.70 -27.99 138.99
N LYS A 488 173.54 -27.68 138.36
CA LYS A 488 172.85 -26.39 138.04
C LYS A 488 171.31 -26.52 137.78
N GLN A 489 170.67 -25.48 137.22
CA GLN A 489 169.22 -25.18 137.18
C GLN A 489 168.80 -24.41 135.88
N GLU A 490 167.49 -24.14 135.72
CA GLU A 490 166.82 -23.12 134.82
C GLU A 490 166.70 -23.41 133.30
N ASN A 491 165.96 -22.66 132.45
CA ASN A 491 164.61 -21.99 132.42
C ASN A 491 164.58 -20.99 131.19
N ASP A 492 163.40 -20.42 130.87
CA ASP A 492 163.13 -19.15 130.13
C ASP A 492 163.00 -19.05 128.56
N LYS A 493 161.73 -18.77 128.16
CA LYS A 493 161.21 -17.67 127.28
C LYS A 493 161.49 -17.51 125.74
N LEU A 494 160.37 -17.38 125.01
CA LEU A 494 160.01 -16.41 123.93
C LEU A 494 161.04 -15.85 122.92
N LYS A 495 160.73 -15.92 121.61
CA LYS A 495 160.67 -14.74 120.68
C LYS A 495 160.05 -15.01 119.28
N VAL A 496 160.04 -13.98 118.42
CA VAL A 496 159.26 -13.81 117.17
C VAL A 496 160.20 -13.64 115.94
N LEU A 497 159.68 -13.91 114.73
CA LEU A 497 159.91 -13.24 113.41
C LEU A 497 160.41 -14.12 112.22
N VAL A 498 159.90 -13.81 111.01
CA VAL A 498 160.37 -14.16 109.63
C VAL A 498 160.13 -15.58 109.07
N GLY A 499 159.54 -15.67 107.86
CA GLY A 499 159.91 -16.71 106.86
C GLY A 499 158.83 -17.33 105.96
N GLN A 500 158.52 -16.70 104.81
CA GLN A 500 158.19 -17.24 103.46
C GLN A 500 157.72 -18.72 103.30
N LEU A 501 156.76 -19.14 102.44
CA LEU A 501 155.96 -18.57 101.31
C LEU A 501 154.75 -19.57 101.07
N LYS A 502 153.96 -19.72 99.98
CA LYS A 502 153.92 -19.25 98.56
C LYS A 502 152.48 -19.44 97.95
N ALA A 503 152.12 -18.62 96.94
CA ALA A 503 151.37 -18.86 95.67
C ALA A 503 150.31 -20.00 95.52
N ASP A 504 149.16 -19.86 94.81
CA ASP A 504 148.54 -18.80 93.95
C ASP A 504 147.02 -19.15 93.71
N GLN A 505 146.09 -18.55 92.92
CA GLN A 505 145.97 -17.49 91.87
C GLN A 505 144.49 -16.93 91.82
N ALA A 506 144.08 -16.05 90.87
CA ALA A 506 142.69 -15.47 90.79
C ALA A 506 142.29 -14.81 89.43
N ALA A 507 140.98 -14.76 89.03
CA ALA A 507 140.31 -13.69 88.20
C ALA A 507 138.80 -13.94 87.74
N PRO A 508 137.96 -12.90 87.40
CA PRO A 508 136.46 -12.97 87.36
C PRO A 508 135.59 -12.53 86.08
N PRO A 509 134.86 -11.36 85.91
CA PRO A 509 133.46 -11.31 85.35
C PRO A 509 133.09 -10.19 84.28
N VAL A 510 131.77 -9.86 84.05
CA VAL A 510 131.09 -8.52 83.65
C VAL A 510 130.02 -8.51 82.48
N GLY A 511 128.96 -7.63 82.57
CA GLY A 511 127.96 -7.18 81.52
C GLY A 511 126.74 -6.38 82.12
N GLY A 512 125.76 -5.66 81.49
CA GLY A 512 125.44 -5.13 80.12
C GLY A 512 123.99 -4.48 80.00
N ALA A 513 123.72 -3.43 79.16
CA ALA A 513 122.41 -2.71 78.91
C ALA A 513 122.49 -1.71 77.68
N PRO A 514 121.56 -0.76 77.28
CA PRO A 514 120.13 -0.36 77.57
C PRO A 514 119.25 -0.20 76.24
N ALA A 515 118.32 0.74 75.83
CA ALA A 515 117.55 1.97 76.28
C ALA A 515 116.40 2.43 75.27
N PHE A 516 115.32 3.16 75.72
CA PHE A 516 114.35 4.13 75.03
C PHE A 516 113.53 3.71 73.75
N GLY A 517 112.49 4.41 73.19
CA GLY A 517 111.64 5.63 73.49
C GLY A 517 111.68 6.76 72.42
N THR A 518 110.66 7.51 71.92
CA THR A 518 109.14 7.65 71.99
C THR A 518 108.53 7.93 70.54
N ASP A 519 107.46 8.69 70.11
CA ASP A 519 106.43 9.67 70.62
C ASP A 519 105.17 9.87 69.67
N THR A 520 104.32 10.94 69.75
CA THR A 520 102.98 11.09 69.06
C THR A 520 102.55 12.47 68.45
N GLY A 521 101.52 12.51 67.56
CA GLY A 521 100.86 13.78 67.13
C GLY A 521 99.73 13.83 66.06
N HIS A 522 99.75 13.03 64.98
CA HIS A 522 98.96 13.33 63.75
C HIS A 522 97.57 12.66 63.57
N LEU A 523 97.13 11.78 64.48
CA LEU A 523 96.12 10.74 64.17
C LEU A 523 94.64 11.16 64.16
N ILE A 524 94.27 12.38 64.56
CA ILE A 524 92.85 12.75 64.76
C ILE A 524 92.16 13.18 63.46
N LYS A 525 92.79 14.00 62.61
CA LYS A 525 92.16 14.55 61.38
C LYS A 525 91.87 13.54 60.28
N ILE A 526 92.42 12.32 60.36
CA ILE A 526 92.21 11.27 59.34
C ILE A 526 90.83 10.62 59.54
N LYS A 527 90.46 10.30 60.79
CA LYS A 527 89.21 9.60 61.10
C LYS A 527 87.95 10.38 60.74
N ASP A 528 87.95 11.71 60.93
CA ASP A 528 86.79 12.54 60.58
C ASP A 528 86.53 12.56 59.06
N LEU A 529 87.58 12.45 58.25
CA LEU A 529 87.46 12.36 56.79
C LEU A 529 87.02 10.95 56.34
N GLU A 530 87.48 9.89 57.00
CA GLU A 530 87.02 8.52 56.76
C GLU A 530 85.51 8.37 57.08
N ILE A 531 85.03 8.97 58.17
CA ILE A 531 83.61 8.98 58.54
C ILE A 531 82.75 9.79 57.54
N GLN A 532 83.29 10.86 56.93
CA GLN A 532 82.61 11.56 55.84
C GLN A 532 82.58 10.73 54.54
N LYS A 533 83.67 10.05 54.21
CA LYS A 533 83.75 9.14 53.06
C LYS A 533 82.73 8.01 53.18
N GLU A 534 82.66 7.32 54.32
CA GLU A 534 81.73 6.20 54.54
C GLU A 534 80.25 6.65 54.47
N LYS A 535 79.94 7.88 54.92
CA LYS A 535 78.60 8.48 54.77
C LYS A 535 78.25 8.80 53.32
N LEU A 536 79.20 9.33 52.54
CA LEU A 536 78.99 9.60 51.11
C LEU A 536 78.86 8.31 50.29
N GLU A 537 79.61 7.27 50.63
CA GLU A 537 79.51 5.95 50.00
C GLU A 537 78.15 5.28 50.31
N LYS A 538 77.68 5.34 51.58
CA LYS A 538 76.31 4.91 51.92
C LYS A 538 75.21 5.71 51.22
N ALA A 539 75.35 7.04 51.14
CA ALA A 539 74.39 7.87 50.41
C ALA A 539 74.36 7.50 48.90
N LEU A 540 75.52 7.27 48.27
CA LEU A 540 75.61 6.89 46.86
C LEU A 540 75.01 5.49 46.61
N GLU A 541 75.24 4.54 47.52
CA GLU A 541 74.59 3.22 47.53
C GLU A 541 73.06 3.34 47.65
N GLU A 542 72.55 4.13 48.60
CA GLU A 542 71.12 4.39 48.81
C GLU A 542 70.46 5.04 47.59
N TRP A 543 71.08 6.07 47.01
CA TRP A 543 70.60 6.71 45.77
C TRP A 543 70.64 5.75 44.57
N THR A 544 71.64 4.86 44.50
CA THR A 544 71.73 3.84 43.44
C THR A 544 70.62 2.79 43.59
N GLN A 545 70.35 2.33 44.81
CA GLN A 545 69.24 1.40 45.09
C GLN A 545 67.87 2.05 44.86
N LEU A 546 67.71 3.35 45.17
CA LEU A 546 66.50 4.11 44.88
C LEU A 546 66.27 4.28 43.38
N ALA A 547 67.32 4.56 42.60
CA ALA A 547 67.27 4.61 41.14
C ALA A 547 66.93 3.24 40.54
N GLN A 548 67.51 2.14 41.06
CA GLN A 548 67.18 0.79 40.61
C GLN A 548 65.74 0.37 40.96
N ARG A 549 65.23 0.72 42.15
CA ARG A 549 63.83 0.46 42.53
C ARG A 549 62.86 1.26 41.67
N SER A 550 63.03 2.58 41.57
CA SER A 550 62.15 3.43 40.76
C SER A 550 62.17 3.07 39.27
N TYR A 551 63.33 2.68 38.70
CA TYR A 551 63.39 2.18 37.33
C TYR A 551 62.72 0.80 37.16
N LYS A 552 62.83 -0.08 38.16
CA LYS A 552 62.14 -1.38 38.18
C LYS A 552 60.62 -1.20 38.29
N GLU A 553 60.15 -0.38 39.22
CA GLU A 553 58.74 -0.04 39.41
C GLU A 553 58.17 0.63 38.15
N TYR A 554 58.89 1.56 37.53
CA TYR A 554 58.51 2.14 36.24
C TYR A 554 58.41 1.07 35.14
N LYS A 555 59.36 0.13 35.07
CA LYS A 555 59.36 -0.96 34.08
C LYS A 555 58.22 -1.97 34.31
N GLU A 556 57.86 -2.24 35.57
CA GLU A 556 56.74 -3.11 35.96
C GLU A 556 55.37 -2.42 35.78
N MET A 557 55.32 -1.09 35.91
CA MET A 557 54.13 -0.28 35.62
C MET A 557 53.97 0.10 34.13
N LEU A 558 55.02 0.01 33.31
CA LEU A 558 54.99 0.37 31.89
C LEU A 558 53.89 -0.36 31.08
N PRO A 559 53.59 -1.66 31.29
CA PRO A 559 52.45 -2.32 30.65
C PRO A 559 51.11 -1.72 31.10
N THR A 560 50.96 -1.43 32.40
CA THR A 560 49.76 -0.82 32.99
C THR A 560 49.52 0.59 32.43
N TYR A 561 50.57 1.40 32.28
CA TYR A 561 50.48 2.71 31.63
C TYR A 561 50.08 2.61 30.15
N LYS A 562 50.67 1.66 29.39
CA LYS A 562 50.26 1.42 28.00
C LYS A 562 48.81 0.96 27.88
N GLN A 563 48.34 0.13 28.79
CA GLN A 563 46.95 -0.31 28.82
C GLN A 563 46.00 0.85 29.21
N ALA A 564 46.37 1.68 30.18
CA ALA A 564 45.62 2.88 30.54
C ALA A 564 45.56 3.89 29.38
N GLU A 565 46.64 4.06 28.63
CA GLU A 565 46.68 4.92 27.45
C GLU A 565 45.86 4.35 26.27
N GLN A 566 45.87 3.03 26.06
CA GLN A 566 44.94 2.37 25.14
C GLN A 566 43.47 2.58 25.53
N HIS A 567 43.15 2.50 26.82
CA HIS A 567 41.80 2.82 27.31
C HIS A 567 41.46 4.31 27.16
N ARG A 568 42.43 5.23 27.28
CA ARG A 568 42.23 6.66 26.99
C ARG A 568 41.88 6.88 25.52
N PHE A 569 42.67 6.33 24.59
CA PHE A 569 42.39 6.44 23.16
C PHE A 569 41.05 5.79 22.75
N ALA A 570 40.69 4.65 23.35
CA ALA A 570 39.38 4.03 23.12
C ALA A 570 38.20 4.88 23.65
N ALA A 571 38.40 5.59 24.76
CA ALA A 571 37.41 6.54 25.28
C ALA A 571 37.30 7.81 24.42
N GLU A 572 38.43 8.35 23.95
CA GLU A 572 38.47 9.48 23.01
C GLU A 572 37.77 9.15 21.69
N ASP A 573 37.99 7.96 21.11
CA ASP A 573 37.29 7.53 19.90
C ASP A 573 35.78 7.33 20.13
N ALA A 574 35.40 6.69 21.24
CA ALA A 574 33.99 6.55 21.61
C ALA A 574 33.29 7.90 21.83
N GLU A 575 33.97 8.89 22.45
CA GLU A 575 33.43 10.24 22.60
C GLU A 575 33.29 10.97 21.25
N ASN A 576 34.25 10.78 20.33
CA ASN A 576 34.13 11.29 18.96
C ASN A 576 32.97 10.64 18.19
N GLN A 577 32.77 9.32 18.30
CA GLN A 577 31.62 8.63 17.72
C GLN A 577 30.29 9.16 18.30
N ILE A 578 30.21 9.35 19.63
CA ILE A 578 29.05 9.94 20.30
C ILE A 578 28.79 11.38 19.82
N LYS A 579 29.85 12.16 19.58
CA LYS A 579 29.76 13.53 19.06
C LYS A 579 29.22 13.56 17.63
N THR A 580 29.71 12.68 16.75
CA THR A 580 29.17 12.52 15.39
C THR A 580 27.71 12.10 15.41
N LEU A 581 27.35 11.04 16.17
CA LEU A 581 25.96 10.58 16.30
C LEU A 581 25.02 11.66 16.89
N ARG A 582 25.51 12.51 17.80
CA ARG A 582 24.76 13.68 18.28
C ARG A 582 24.55 14.74 17.19
N GLN A 583 25.56 14.96 16.33
CA GLN A 583 25.48 15.90 15.21
C GLN A 583 24.57 15.38 14.09
N ASP A 584 24.55 14.07 13.83
CA ASP A 584 23.62 13.41 12.92
C ASP A 584 22.18 13.45 13.46
N LEU A 585 21.98 13.17 14.76
CA LEU A 585 20.67 13.31 15.41
C LEU A 585 20.18 14.75 15.45
N ALA A 586 21.06 15.73 15.62
CA ALA A 586 20.72 17.16 15.52
C ALA A 586 20.31 17.53 14.09
N SER A 587 21.05 17.05 13.08
CA SER A 587 20.74 17.26 11.66
C SER A 587 19.40 16.62 11.27
N ALA A 588 19.16 15.36 11.65
CA ALA A 588 17.91 14.65 11.43
C ALA A 588 16.72 15.28 12.16
N ARG A 589 16.94 15.93 13.31
CA ARG A 589 15.93 16.76 13.99
C ARG A 589 15.69 18.07 13.25
N ALA A 590 16.72 18.76 12.78
CA ALA A 590 16.58 19.97 11.98
C ALA A 590 15.80 19.70 10.68
N SER A 591 16.08 18.61 9.97
CA SER A 591 15.32 18.16 8.79
C SER A 591 13.85 17.84 9.09
N ARG A 592 13.48 17.56 10.35
CA ARG A 592 12.10 17.40 10.81
C ARG A 592 11.48 18.68 11.38
N SER A 593 12.26 19.74 11.60
CA SER A 593 11.84 20.94 12.36
C SER A 593 11.17 22.03 11.52
N ASN A 594 11.26 21.96 10.19
CA ASN A 594 10.62 22.95 9.28
C ASN A 594 9.14 22.64 8.98
N GLY A 595 8.52 21.70 9.69
CA GLY A 595 7.10 21.36 9.59
C GLY A 595 6.38 21.50 10.92
N THR A 596 5.86 22.69 11.22
CA THR A 596 4.95 22.90 12.36
C THR A 596 3.61 22.20 12.15
N SER A 597 2.95 21.84 13.27
CA SER A 597 1.62 21.20 13.37
C SER A 597 1.50 19.71 12.95
N SER A 598 1.58 18.83 13.97
CA SER A 598 0.57 17.80 14.31
C SER A 598 0.05 16.79 13.26
N GLY A 599 0.68 16.62 12.09
CA GLY A 599 0.20 15.69 11.04
C GLY A 599 1.23 14.66 10.51
N GLY A 600 2.43 14.61 11.09
CA GLY A 600 3.62 13.98 10.48
C GLY A 600 3.49 12.50 10.08
N ASP A 601 3.02 11.64 10.99
CA ASP A 601 2.97 10.19 10.71
C ASP A 601 1.97 9.84 9.61
N ALA A 602 0.81 10.50 9.57
CA ALA A 602 -0.19 10.27 8.52
C ALA A 602 0.37 10.62 7.13
N ALA A 603 1.11 11.73 7.02
CA ALA A 603 1.76 12.13 5.77
C ALA A 603 2.93 11.19 5.39
N TYR A 604 3.73 10.74 6.36
CA TYR A 604 4.81 9.78 6.12
C TYR A 604 4.28 8.43 5.62
N TRP A 605 3.29 7.86 6.32
CA TRP A 605 2.69 6.59 5.91
C TRP A 605 1.94 6.72 4.60
N LYS A 606 1.23 7.83 4.35
CA LYS A 606 0.58 8.07 3.05
C LYS A 606 1.58 8.11 1.90
N ASN A 607 2.62 8.95 1.96
CA ASN A 607 3.62 9.02 0.88
C ASN A 607 4.34 7.67 0.66
N LYS A 608 4.50 6.87 1.72
CA LYS A 608 5.07 5.51 1.61
C LYS A 608 4.10 4.51 0.98
N TYR A 609 2.79 4.65 1.22
CA TYR A 609 1.74 3.85 0.59
C TYR A 609 1.55 4.24 -0.88
N ASP A 610 1.43 5.54 -1.17
CA ASP A 610 1.29 6.08 -2.53
C ASP A 610 2.54 5.73 -3.38
N GLY A 611 3.74 5.79 -2.81
CA GLY A 611 4.97 5.35 -3.46
C GLY A 611 5.08 3.83 -3.67
N LEU A 612 4.51 3.01 -2.79
CA LEU A 612 4.39 1.56 -2.98
C LEU A 612 3.37 1.24 -4.08
N LEU A 613 2.21 1.91 -4.09
CA LEU A 613 1.19 1.75 -5.14
C LEU A 613 1.71 2.19 -6.52
N ALA A 614 2.46 3.29 -6.60
CA ALA A 614 3.10 3.73 -7.84
C ALA A 614 4.12 2.71 -8.39
N ASN A 615 4.86 2.02 -7.51
CA ASN A 615 5.78 0.93 -7.87
C ASN A 615 5.11 -0.44 -8.08
N ILE A 616 3.79 -0.54 -7.92
CA ILE A 616 2.97 -1.72 -8.23
C ILE A 616 2.15 -1.51 -9.53
N GLY A 617 2.12 -0.29 -10.05
CA GLY A 617 1.37 0.12 -11.25
C GLY A 617 2.15 0.19 -12.57
N ASN A 618 3.37 -0.37 -12.64
CA ASN A 618 4.19 -0.52 -13.85
C ASN A 618 4.79 -1.92 -13.92
#